data_AF-V8QNM4-F1
#
_entry.id   AF-V8QNM4-F1
#
_cell.length_a   1.000
_cell.length_b   1.000
_cell.length_c   1.000
_cell.angle_alpha   90.00
_cell.angle_beta   90.00
_cell.angle_gamma   90.00
#
_symmetry.space_group_name_H-M   'P 1'
#
loop_
_entity.id
_entity.type
_entity.pdbx_description
1 polymer ?
#
loop_
_entity_poly.entity_id
_entity_poly.type
_entity_poly.pdbx_seq_one_letter_code
_entity_poly.pdbx_strand_id
1 'polypeptide(L)'
;MATDIATIKFMLRIDDSSALDDEQLGVLIAAAEAEALQFIDADQLPDESEIVPAIALLVECAHDTLTPDEFRIRRERAESILFPYREKLGI
;
A
#
# COMPACT_ATOMS: atom_id res chain seq x y z
N MET A 1 -1.76 13.16 -0.52
CA MET A 1 -0.31 12.80 -0.58
C MET A 1 -0.06 12.15 -1.92
N ALA A 2 1.17 12.17 -2.39
CA ALA A 2 1.55 11.48 -3.62
C ALA A 2 2.76 10.64 -3.29
N THR A 3 2.54 9.34 -3.08
CA THR A 3 3.58 8.38 -2.76
C THR A 3 4.57 8.29 -3.91
N ASP A 4 5.85 8.45 -3.60
CA ASP A 4 6.92 8.42 -4.60
C ASP A 4 7.15 7.00 -5.16
N ILE A 5 7.14 6.91 -6.50
CA ILE A 5 7.33 5.65 -7.24
C ILE A 5 8.70 5.04 -6.94
N ALA A 6 9.77 5.85 -6.84
CA ALA A 6 11.11 5.35 -6.57
C ALA A 6 11.21 4.71 -5.19
N THR A 7 10.52 5.28 -4.21
CA THR A 7 10.40 4.72 -2.85
C THR A 7 9.71 3.36 -2.86
N ILE A 8 8.59 3.20 -3.58
CA ILE A 8 7.89 1.93 -3.69
C ILE A 8 8.74 0.89 -4.44
N LYS A 9 9.38 1.25 -5.55
CA LYS A 9 10.32 0.36 -6.26
C LYS A 9 11.42 -0.15 -5.34
N PHE A 10 12.00 0.74 -4.54
CA PHE A 10 13.04 0.39 -3.57
C PHE A 10 12.53 -0.59 -2.51
N MET A 11 11.34 -0.35 -1.94
CA MET A 11 10.73 -1.23 -0.93
C MET A 11 10.37 -2.61 -1.49
N LEU A 12 9.85 -2.65 -2.71
CA LEU A 12 9.44 -3.87 -3.39
C LEU A 12 10.60 -4.62 -4.04
N ARG A 13 11.81 -4.03 -4.03
CA ARG A 13 12.98 -4.53 -4.75
C ARG A 13 12.67 -4.81 -6.23
N ILE A 14 11.78 -3.99 -6.80
CA ILE A 14 11.48 -3.98 -8.24
C ILE A 14 12.71 -3.35 -8.90
N ASP A 15 13.52 -4.16 -9.55
CA ASP A 15 14.59 -3.67 -10.41
C ASP A 15 14.04 -3.21 -11.75
N ASP A 16 14.81 -2.41 -12.48
CA ASP A 16 14.42 -1.86 -13.79
C ASP A 16 14.17 -2.93 -14.88
N SER A 17 14.42 -4.22 -14.60
CA SER A 17 14.09 -5.36 -15.46
C SER A 17 12.74 -6.01 -15.13
N SER A 18 12.02 -5.50 -14.12
CA SER A 18 10.70 -5.99 -13.76
C SER A 18 9.67 -5.67 -14.85
N ALA A 19 8.68 -6.55 -15.03
CA ALA A 19 7.63 -6.38 -16.05
C ALA A 19 6.66 -5.21 -15.77
N LEU A 20 6.77 -4.59 -14.59
CA LEU A 20 6.02 -3.39 -14.21
C LEU A 20 6.76 -2.14 -14.68
N ASP A 21 6.23 -1.51 -15.72
CA ASP A 21 6.63 -0.15 -16.07
C ASP A 21 6.11 0.87 -15.04
N ASP A 22 6.69 2.08 -15.06
CA ASP A 22 6.38 3.15 -14.11
C ASP A 22 4.91 3.60 -14.20
N GLU A 23 4.29 3.46 -15.37
CA GLU A 23 2.89 3.82 -15.59
C GLU A 23 1.96 2.82 -14.88
N GLN A 24 2.18 1.52 -15.08
CA GLN A 24 1.46 0.45 -14.38
C GLN A 24 1.68 0.53 -12.87
N LEU A 25 2.92 0.75 -12.44
CA LEU A 25 3.23 0.91 -11.02
C LEU A 25 2.54 2.14 -10.43
N GLY A 26 2.49 3.26 -11.17
CA GLY A 26 1.75 4.45 -10.76
C GLY A 26 0.24 4.19 -10.58
N VAL A 27 -0.37 3.39 -11.47
CA VAL A 27 -1.78 2.98 -11.33
C VAL A 27 -2.00 2.11 -10.09
N LEU A 28 -1.10 1.16 -9.83
CA LEU A 28 -1.18 0.30 -8.64
C LEU A 28 -1.00 1.10 -7.34
N ILE A 29 -0.07 2.06 -7.33
CA ILE A 29 0.15 2.96 -6.19
C ILE A 29 -1.10 3.80 -5.94
N ALA A 30 -1.67 4.43 -6.97
CA ALA A 30 -2.87 5.25 -6.82
C ALA A 30 -4.07 4.42 -6.32
N ALA A 31 -4.22 3.17 -6.77
CA ALA A 31 -5.25 2.27 -6.27
C ALA A 31 -5.02 1.90 -4.80
N ALA A 32 -3.78 1.58 -4.42
CA ALA A 32 -3.39 1.27 -3.05
C ALA A 32 -3.54 2.46 -2.10
N GLU A 33 -3.23 3.68 -2.56
CA GLU A 33 -3.46 4.92 -1.82
C GLU A 33 -4.96 5.17 -1.59
N ALA A 34 -5.77 5.04 -2.64
CA ALA A 34 -7.22 5.20 -2.52
C ALA A 34 -7.81 4.18 -1.56
N GLU A 35 -7.32 2.94 -1.57
CA GLU A 35 -7.70 1.92 -0.61
C GLU A 35 -7.25 2.27 0.81
N ALA A 36 -6.00 2.64 1.03
CA ALA A 36 -5.50 3.05 2.34
C ALA A 36 -6.30 4.23 2.92
N LEU A 37 -6.66 5.20 2.09
CA LEU A 37 -7.49 6.34 2.46
C LEU A 37 -8.93 5.96 2.85
N GLN A 38 -9.47 4.84 2.37
CA GLN A 38 -10.76 4.33 2.84
C GLN A 38 -10.67 3.75 4.27
N PHE A 39 -9.47 3.34 4.71
CA PHE A 39 -9.26 2.87 6.07
C PHE A 39 -8.95 4.01 7.03
N ILE A 40 -8.29 5.07 6.58
CA ILE A 40 -7.82 6.17 7.43
C ILE A 40 -8.95 7.15 7.75
N ASP A 41 -9.04 7.54 9.02
CA ASP A 41 -9.88 8.65 9.49
C ASP A 41 -9.37 9.98 8.90
N ALA A 42 -10.27 10.75 8.29
CA ALA A 42 -9.93 12.06 7.73
C ALA A 42 -9.42 13.05 8.81
N ASP A 43 -9.80 12.85 10.08
CA ASP A 43 -9.36 13.66 11.21
C ASP A 43 -8.02 13.18 11.81
N GLN A 44 -7.50 12.02 11.39
CA GLN A 44 -6.19 11.48 11.80
C GLN A 44 -5.37 11.07 10.58
N LEU A 45 -5.08 12.05 9.71
CA LEU A 45 -4.18 11.83 8.59
C LEU A 45 -2.77 11.46 9.09
N PRO A 46 -2.30 10.22 8.82
CA PRO A 46 -0.96 9.78 9.18
C PRO A 46 0.11 10.45 8.35
N ASP A 47 1.34 10.45 8.86
CA ASP A 47 2.49 10.87 8.06
C ASP A 47 2.74 9.88 6.90
N GLU A 48 3.28 10.39 5.80
CA GLU A 48 3.55 9.58 4.59
C GLU A 48 4.45 8.38 4.90
N SER A 49 5.48 8.59 5.72
CA SER A 49 6.39 7.52 6.13
C SER A 49 5.72 6.40 6.93
N GLU A 50 4.56 6.65 7.53
CA GLU A 50 3.83 5.65 8.31
C GLU A 50 2.92 4.78 7.42
N ILE A 51 2.37 5.34 6.34
CA ILE A 51 1.47 4.63 5.42
C ILE A 51 2.16 4.01 4.21
N VAL A 52 3.31 4.54 3.79
CA VAL A 52 4.07 4.01 2.66
C VAL A 52 4.34 2.50 2.76
N PRO A 53 4.69 1.94 3.94
CA PRO A 53 4.81 0.48 4.08
C PRO A 53 3.50 -0.28 3.85
N ALA A 54 2.35 0.27 4.25
CA ALA A 54 1.05 -0.33 3.98
C ALA A 54 0.71 -0.27 2.48
N ILE A 55 0.99 0.87 1.84
CA ILE A 55 0.79 1.06 0.40
C ILE A 55 1.65 0.06 -0.39
N ALA A 56 2.92 -0.12 -0.03
CA ALA A 56 3.79 -1.11 -0.66
C ALA A 56 3.21 -2.53 -0.57
N LEU A 57 2.72 -2.94 0.61
CA LEU A 57 2.10 -4.25 0.80
C LEU A 57 0.81 -4.42 -0.03
N LEU A 58 0.00 -3.35 -0.16
CA LEU A 58 -1.20 -3.35 -0.99
C LEU A 58 -0.85 -3.41 -2.49
N VAL A 59 0.22 -2.74 -2.92
CA VAL A 59 0.75 -2.84 -4.29
C VAL A 59 1.21 -4.27 -4.58
N GLU A 60 1.89 -4.96 -3.65
CA GLU A 60 2.22 -6.39 -3.82
C GLU A 60 0.96 -7.25 -3.91
N CYS A 61 -0.08 -6.93 -3.15
CA CYS A 61 -1.36 -7.65 -3.21
C CYS A 61 -2.07 -7.47 -4.55
N ALA A 62 -1.96 -6.28 -5.15
CA ALA A 62 -2.54 -5.96 -6.44
C ALA A 62 -1.71 -6.51 -7.61
N HIS A 63 -0.42 -6.75 -7.40
CA HIS A 63 0.46 -7.41 -8.35
C HIS A 63 0.29 -8.93 -8.22
N ASP A 64 -0.51 -9.54 -9.11
CA ASP A 64 -1.06 -10.91 -9.15
C ASP A 64 -0.02 -12.07 -9.22
N THR A 65 1.10 -11.91 -8.52
CA THR A 65 2.25 -12.80 -8.44
C THR A 65 2.31 -13.57 -7.12
N LEU A 66 1.42 -13.25 -6.19
CA LEU A 66 1.38 -13.84 -4.86
C LEU A 66 0.52 -15.10 -4.83
N THR A 67 0.95 -16.09 -4.05
CA THR A 67 0.07 -17.19 -3.66
C THR A 67 -1.06 -16.68 -2.74
N PRO A 68 -2.19 -17.40 -2.63
CA PRO A 68 -3.30 -16.98 -1.76
C PRO A 68 -2.90 -16.76 -0.28
N ASP A 69 -1.96 -17.55 0.22
CA ASP A 69 -1.45 -17.40 1.59
C ASP A 69 -0.56 -16.16 1.74
N GLU A 70 0.30 -15.89 0.76
CA GLU A 70 1.14 -14.69 0.74
C GLU A 70 0.33 -13.41 0.61
N PHE A 71 -0.71 -13.44 -0.24
CA PHE A 71 -1.68 -12.36 -0.36
C PHE A 71 -2.31 -12.08 1.00
N ARG A 72 -2.84 -13.10 1.67
CA ARG A 72 -3.49 -12.95 2.98
C ARG A 72 -2.53 -12.39 4.04
N ILE A 73 -1.30 -12.89 4.12
CA ILE A 73 -0.30 -12.40 5.08
C ILE A 73 0.06 -10.93 4.82
N ARG A 74 0.27 -10.54 3.56
CA ARG A 74 0.59 -9.16 3.19
C ARG A 74 -0.57 -8.21 3.45
N ARG A 75 -1.79 -8.66 3.14
CA ARG A 75 -3.03 -7.94 3.40
C ARG A 75 -3.23 -7.69 4.90
N GLU A 76 -3.13 -8.73 5.73
CA GLU A 76 -3.24 -8.61 7.19
C GLU A 76 -2.19 -7.64 7.77
N ARG A 77 -0.97 -7.63 7.23
CA ARG A 77 0.08 -6.69 7.64
C ARG A 77 -0.24 -5.25 7.24
N ALA A 78 -0.72 -5.03 6.01
CA ALA A 78 -1.12 -3.70 5.54
C ALA A 78 -2.24 -3.15 6.44
N GLU A 79 -3.26 -3.97 6.70
CA GLU A 79 -4.37 -3.61 7.59
C GLU A 79 -3.90 -3.34 9.01
N SER A 80 -2.94 -4.11 9.55
CA SER A 80 -2.38 -3.86 10.88
C SER A 80 -1.64 -2.52 10.98
N ILE A 81 -1.02 -2.04 9.90
CA ILE A 81 -0.37 -0.71 9.85
C ILE A 81 -1.41 0.40 9.77
N LEU A 82 -2.49 0.18 9.01
CA LEU A 82 -3.56 1.16 8.85
C LEU A 82 -4.52 1.20 10.05
N PHE A 83 -4.61 0.12 10.82
CA PHE A 83 -5.56 -0.06 11.93
C PHE A 83 -5.53 1.06 12.98
N PRO A 84 -4.37 1.60 13.42
CA PRO A 84 -4.33 2.69 14.38
C PRO A 84 -4.98 3.99 13.87
N TYR A 85 -4.95 4.21 12.56
CA TYR A 85 -5.55 5.37 11.89
C TYR A 85 -6.99 5.11 11.46
N ARG A 86 -7.48 3.89 11.67
CA ARG A 86 -8.85 3.56 11.36
C ARG A 86 -9.74 4.34 12.29
N GLU A 87 -10.60 5.17 11.68
CA GLU A 87 -11.68 5.91 12.32
C GLU A 87 -12.20 5.02 13.44
N LYS A 88 -12.12 5.50 14.70
CA LYS A 88 -12.64 4.76 15.84
C LYS A 88 -14.06 4.40 15.47
N LEU A 89 -14.28 3.17 15.02
CA LEU A 89 -15.62 2.66 14.72
C LEU A 89 -16.34 2.75 16.06
N GLY A 90 -17.07 3.85 16.21
CA GLY A 90 -17.68 4.25 17.44
C GLY A 90 -18.58 3.11 17.88
N ILE A 91 -18.20 2.51 19.01
CA ILE A 91 -19.15 1.85 19.89
C ILE A 91 -19.48 2.86 20.98
#